data_AF-A0A4T0UMN0-F1
#
_entry.id   AF-A0A4T0UMN0-F1
#
_cell.length_a   1.000
_cell.length_b   1.000
_cell.length_c   1.000
_cell.angle_alpha   90.00
_cell.angle_beta   90.00
_cell.angle_gamma   90.00
#
_symmetry.space_group_name_H-M   'P 1'
#
loop_
_entity.id
_entity.type
_entity.pdbx_description
1 polymer ?
#
loop_
_entity_poly.entity_id
_entity_poly.type
_entity_poly.pdbx_seq_one_letter_code
_entity_poly.pdbx_strand_id
1 'polypeptide(L)' 'MSDTRSDKVERTGPVTFLRQVVAELRKVVWPTQEQLITYFVVVLVFVVVMMAFISLLDLGLGRAAFALFSGELF' A
#
# COMPACT_ATOMS: atom_id res chain seq x y z
N MET A 1 -45.27 -2.21 -46.87
CA MET A 1 -45.06 -2.07 -45.42
C MET A 1 -43.76 -2.78 -45.08
N SER A 2 -42.63 -2.06 -45.08
CA SER A 2 -41.31 -2.62 -44.87
C SER A 2 -40.95 -2.55 -43.39
N ASP A 3 -41.12 -3.67 -42.68
CA ASP A 3 -40.61 -3.82 -41.32
C ASP A 3 -39.11 -4.06 -41.38
N THR A 4 -38.35 -2.98 -41.24
CA THR A 4 -36.91 -3.05 -41.00
C THR A 4 -36.71 -3.50 -39.55
N ARG A 5 -36.78 -4.82 -39.31
CA ARG A 5 -36.27 -5.40 -38.06
C ARG A 5 -34.79 -5.05 -37.96
N SER A 6 -34.53 -4.02 -37.16
CA SER A 6 -33.19 -3.63 -36.75
C SER A 6 -32.63 -4.75 -35.89
N ASP A 7 -31.93 -5.68 -36.54
CA ASP A 7 -31.02 -6.59 -35.86
C ASP A 7 -29.92 -5.74 -35.22
N LYS A 8 -30.07 -5.48 -33.92
CA LYS A 8 -28.98 -5.01 -33.08
C LYS A 8 -27.92 -6.11 -33.10
N VAL A 9 -26.93 -5.95 -33.97
CA VAL A 9 -25.67 -6.68 -33.92
C VAL A 9 -25.09 -6.46 -32.55
N GLU A 10 -25.27 -7.43 -31.67
CA GLU A 10 -24.65 -7.50 -30.35
C GLU A 10 -23.17 -7.79 -30.60
N ARG A 11 -22.42 -6.74 -30.95
CA ARG A 11 -20.96 -6.79 -31.02
C ARG A 11 -20.51 -7.16 -29.62
N THR A 12 -19.83 -8.30 -29.48
CA THR A 12 -19.03 -8.65 -28.30
C THR A 12 -17.93 -7.59 -28.17
N GLY A 13 -18.31 -6.43 -27.64
CA GLY A 13 -17.48 -5.25 -27.57
C GLY A 13 -16.67 -5.22 -26.28
N PRO A 14 -15.67 -4.33 -26.19
CA PRO A 14 -14.91 -4.07 -24.96
C PRO A 14 -15.79 -3.83 -23.72
N VAL A 15 -17.05 -3.41 -23.92
CA VAL A 15 -18.08 -3.30 -22.87
C VAL A 15 -18.37 -4.64 -22.18
N THR A 16 -18.43 -5.74 -22.93
CA THR A 16 -18.68 -7.09 -22.38
C THR A 16 -17.46 -7.61 -21.62
N PHE A 17 -16.24 -7.33 -22.12
CA PHE A 17 -14.98 -7.64 -21.43
C PHE A 17 -14.84 -6.88 -20.09
N LEU A 18 -15.14 -5.57 -20.06
CA LEU A 18 -15.12 -4.80 -18.81
C LEU A 18 -16.13 -5.33 -17.79
N ARG A 19 -17.32 -5.76 -18.24
CA ARG A 19 -18.30 -6.43 -17.37
C ARG A 19 -17.77 -7.73 -16.78
N GLN A 20 -17.02 -8.52 -17.55
CA GLN A 20 -16.36 -9.73 -17.06
C GLN A 20 -15.25 -9.42 -16.05
N VAL A 21 -14.40 -8.41 -16.31
CA VAL A 21 -13.35 -7.98 -15.37
C VAL A 21 -13.94 -7.51 -14.04
N VAL A 22 -15.00 -6.69 -14.07
CA VAL A 22 -15.69 -6.25 -12.84
C VAL A 22 -16.31 -7.44 -12.09
N ALA A 23 -16.84 -8.43 -12.81
CA ALA A 23 -17.38 -9.65 -12.20
C ALA A 23 -16.28 -10.49 -11.53
N GLU A 24 -15.08 -10.57 -12.12
CA GLU A 24 -13.94 -11.29 -11.56
C GLU A 24 -13.30 -10.53 -10.39
N LEU A 25 -13.17 -9.21 -10.48
CA LEU A 25 -12.70 -8.35 -9.38
C LEU A 25 -13.62 -8.39 -8.16
N ARG A 26 -14.92 -8.66 -8.33
CA ARG A 26 -15.83 -8.91 -7.21
C ARG A 26 -15.59 -10.24 -6.50
N LYS A 27 -14.88 -11.19 -7.13
CA LYS A 27 -14.46 -12.44 -6.48
C LYS A 27 -13.17 -12.28 -5.67
N VAL A 28 -12.42 -11.19 -5.88
CA VAL A 28 -11.34 -10.85 -4.95
C VAL A 28 -11.98 -10.58 -3.60
N VAL A 29 -11.65 -11.44 -2.65
CA VAL A 29 -12.07 -11.33 -1.26
C VAL A 29 -11.54 -10.00 -0.73
N TRP A 30 -12.42 -9.01 -0.63
CA TRP A 30 -12.05 -7.72 -0.08
C TRP A 30 -11.88 -7.88 1.42
N PRO A 31 -10.70 -7.54 1.95
CA PRO A 31 -10.41 -7.74 3.36
C PRO A 31 -11.34 -6.88 4.22
N THR A 32 -11.77 -7.41 5.36
CA THR A 32 -12.60 -6.69 6.34
C THR A 32 -11.81 -5.54 6.96
N GLN A 33 -12.48 -4.43 7.33
CA GLN A 33 -11.81 -3.24 7.89
C GLN A 33 -10.89 -3.55 9.07
N GLU A 34 -11.26 -4.53 9.92
CA GLU A 34 -10.46 -4.97 11.05
C GLU A 34 -9.09 -5.55 10.65
N GLN A 35 -9.03 -6.30 9.54
CA GLN A 35 -7.78 -6.86 9.02
C GLN A 35 -6.85 -5.74 8.55
N LEU A 36 -7.39 -4.75 7.82
CA LEU A 36 -6.61 -3.61 7.34
C LEU A 36 -6.01 -2.83 8.51
N ILE A 37 -6.83 -2.53 9.53
CA ILE A 37 -6.39 -1.80 10.72
C ILE A 37 -5.32 -2.59 11.47
N THR A 38 -5.52 -3.91 11.65
CA THR A 38 -4.54 -4.76 12.34
C THR A 38 -3.19 -4.73 11.63
N TYR A 39 -3.17 -4.93 10.31
CA TYR A 39 -1.92 -4.88 9.54
C TYR A 39 -1.28 -3.50 9.55
N PHE A 40 -2.08 -2.44 9.45
CA PHE A 40 -1.61 -1.07 9.56
C PHE A 40 -0.96 -0.78 10.92
N VAL A 41 -1.60 -1.19 12.02
CA VAL A 41 -1.08 -0.98 13.39
C VAL A 41 0.22 -1.74 13.60
N VAL A 42 0.33 -2.98 13.12
CA VAL A 42 1.57 -3.76 13.21
C VAL A 42 2.72 -3.03 12.51
N VAL A 43 2.51 -2.54 11.29
CA VAL A 43 3.52 -1.78 10.55
C VAL A 43 3.85 -0.46 11.26
N LEU A 44 2.86 0.25 11.77
CA LEU A 44 3.05 1.50 12.50
C LEU A 44 3.93 1.31 13.74
N VAL A 45 3.65 0.29 14.55
CA VAL A 45 4.45 -0.05 15.74
C VAL A 45 5.88 -0.39 15.33
N PHE A 46 6.06 -1.20 14.27
CA PHE A 46 7.38 -1.54 13.76
C PHE A 46 8.20 -0.32 13.35
N VAL A 47 7.59 0.61 12.60
CA VAL A 47 8.23 1.87 12.18
C VAL A 47 8.64 2.72 13.38
N VAL A 48 7.77 2.85 14.39
CA VAL A 48 8.07 3.61 15.61
C VAL A 48 9.25 3.02 16.37
N VAL A 49 9.33 1.69 16.49
CA VAL A 49 10.46 1.00 17.13
C VAL A 49 11.76 1.27 16.37
N MET A 50 11.75 1.18 15.04
CA MET A 50 12.92 1.49 14.22
C MET A 50 13.36 2.94 14.34
N MET A 51 12.42 3.89 14.35
CA MET A 51 12.71 5.31 14.57
C MET A 51 13.36 5.54 15.94
N ALA A 52 12.84 4.92 16.99
CA ALA A 52 13.39 5.03 18.34
C ALA A 52 14.82 4.45 18.41
N PHE A 53 15.04 3.28 17.81
CA PHE A 53 16.35 2.64 17.75
C PHE A 53 17.38 3.51 17.01
N ILE A 54 17.04 3.99 15.81
CA ILE A 54 17.90 4.87 15.02
C ILE A 54 18.19 6.16 15.80
N SER A 55 17.17 6.78 16.38
CA SER A 55 17.35 8.01 17.17
C SER A 55 18.29 7.79 18.36
N LEU A 56 18.19 6.64 19.04
CA LEU A 56 19.09 6.31 20.14
C LEU A 56 20.54 6.13 19.66
N LEU A 57 20.73 5.45 18.53
CA LEU A 57 22.04 5.31 17.91
C LEU A 57 22.61 6.66 17.48
N ASP A 58 21.83 7.51 16.83
CA ASP A 58 22.27 8.84 16.38
C ASP A 58 22.70 9.71 17.56
N LEU A 59 21.98 9.66 18.69
CA LEU A 59 22.36 10.37 19.91
C LEU A 59 23.62 9.78 20.54
N GLY A 60 23.76 8.45 20.58
CA GLY A 60 24.92 7.77 21.12
C GLY A 60 26.19 8.02 20.29
N LEU A 61 26.08 7.85 18.97
CA LEU A 61 27.13 8.10 18.00
C LEU A 61 27.47 9.59 17.92
N GLY A 62 26.48 10.48 17.98
CA GLY A 62 26.71 11.92 18.00
C GLY A 62 27.52 12.37 19.22
N ARG A 63 27.19 11.85 20.42
CA ARG A 63 27.99 12.10 21.62
C ARG A 63 29.38 11.49 21.55
N ALA A 64 29.51 10.26 21.06
CA ALA A 64 30.80 9.60 20.91
C ALA A 64 31.70 10.32 19.89
N ALA A 65 31.14 10.71 18.74
CA ALA A 65 31.84 11.48 17.72
C ALA A 65 32.26 12.84 18.26
N PHE A 66 31.37 13.58 18.94
CA PHE A 66 31.73 14.86 19.54
C PHE A 66 32.88 14.72 20.56
N ALA A 67 32.87 13.69 21.40
CA ALA A 67 33.95 13.42 22.35
C ALA A 67 35.28 13.10 21.64
N LEU A 68 35.26 12.35 20.54
CA LEU A 68 36.45 12.01 19.76
C LEU A 68 36.99 13.20 18.95
N PHE A 69 36.11 14.02 18.36
CA PHE A 69 36.50 15.14 17.50
C PHE A 69 36.81 16.44 18.26
N SER A 70 36.31 16.61 19.49
CA SER A 70 36.63 17.77 20.34
C SER A 70 38.06 17.75 20.88
N GLY A 71 38.79 16.63 20.74
CA GLY A 71 40.16 16.50 21.22
C GLY A 71 40.27 16.33 22.73
N GLU A 72 39.18 16.29 23.49
CA GLU A 72 39.23 16.08 24.95
C GLU A 72 39.74 14.67 25.35
N LEU A 73 39.86 13.76 24.38
CA LEU A 73 40.37 12.39 24.55
C LEU A 73 41.88 12.23 24.25
N PHE A 74 42.59 13.29 23.80
CA PHE A 74 44.03 13.31 23.54
C PHE A 74 44.74 14.57 24.09
#